data_AF-A0A4V3C664-F1
#
_entry.id   AF-A0A4V3C664-F1
#
_cell.length_a   1.000
_cell.length_b   1.000
_cell.length_c   1.000
_cell.angle_alpha   90.00
_cell.angle_beta   90.00
_cell.angle_gamma   90.00
#
_symmetry.space_group_name_H-M   'P 1'
#
loop_
_entity.id
_entity.type
_entity.pdbx_description
1 polymer ?
#
loop_
_entity_poly.entity_id
_entity_poly.type
_entity_poly.pdbx_seq_one_letter_code
_entity_poly.pdbx_strand_id
1 'polypeptide(L)'
;MSGGTDDEQVEGAFPAGLAAILDSDVDGLLDAPEQPARVSAEDRLERAFLEIVDFRRVHGRVPSSTTRNIAERKLGARLDGILANADRIAALQPLDEFGLLAPPESPESLDELLDSDDLDLLGDESGLLDLSGLPARRQVHDSGKAARREKARDFETFEPLFRQKHAELREGASKLLPYPGMAHIAEGAFFVLNGVMLFVAEVGEVEYKKTTVRENKRERLRCVFENGTESSMYRQSLGIRLSDEHGQIVVPSEAPEIFAEDTVRDGL
;
A
#
# COMPACT_ATOMS: atom_id res chain seq x y z
N MET A 1 -7.45 4.40 -107.00
CA MET A 1 -8.26 4.63 -105.79
C MET A 1 -7.30 5.06 -104.70
N SER A 2 -6.89 6.32 -104.74
CA SER A 2 -5.87 6.92 -103.88
C SER A 2 -6.54 7.55 -102.66
N GLY A 3 -6.19 7.08 -101.47
CA GLY A 3 -6.59 7.69 -100.20
C GLY A 3 -5.88 9.03 -100.03
N GLY A 4 -6.67 10.08 -99.84
CA GLY A 4 -6.20 11.37 -99.37
C GLY A 4 -6.17 11.37 -97.85
N THR A 5 -4.99 11.54 -97.29
CA THR A 5 -4.76 11.96 -95.91
C THR A 5 -5.10 13.45 -95.82
N ASP A 6 -6.17 13.78 -95.11
CA ASP A 6 -6.41 15.15 -94.64
C ASP A 6 -5.49 15.41 -93.46
N ASP A 7 -4.44 16.20 -93.72
CA ASP A 7 -3.52 16.72 -92.72
C ASP A 7 -4.10 18.06 -92.23
N GLU A 8 -4.90 18.00 -91.17
CA GLU A 8 -5.51 19.16 -90.54
C GLU A 8 -4.42 19.94 -89.80
N GLN A 9 -3.93 21.01 -90.43
CA GLN A 9 -2.96 21.93 -89.85
C GLN A 9 -3.63 22.71 -88.71
N VAL A 10 -3.40 22.27 -87.47
CA VAL A 10 -3.72 23.05 -86.27
C VAL A 10 -2.69 24.18 -86.18
N GLU A 11 -3.06 25.39 -86.60
CA GLU A 11 -2.28 26.61 -86.34
C GLU A 11 -2.21 26.85 -84.82
N GLY A 12 -1.17 26.29 -84.19
CA GLY A 12 -0.85 26.54 -82.79
C GLY A 12 -0.28 27.95 -82.63
N ALA A 13 -1.11 28.92 -82.31
CA ALA A 13 -0.65 30.18 -81.75
C ALA A 13 -0.02 29.90 -80.38
N PHE A 14 1.32 29.88 -80.30
CA PHE A 14 2.02 29.72 -79.03
C PHE A 14 1.72 30.94 -78.13
N PRO A 15 1.21 30.73 -76.91
CA PRO A 15 0.81 31.81 -76.02
C PRO A 15 2.02 32.69 -75.64
N ALA A 16 1.83 34.01 -75.66
CA ALA A 16 2.89 35.02 -75.53
C ALA A 16 3.52 35.15 -74.12
N GLY A 17 3.21 34.22 -73.20
CA GLY A 17 3.78 34.18 -71.86
C GLY A 17 3.04 33.23 -70.94
N LEU A 18 3.67 32.89 -69.81
CA LEU A 18 3.13 31.98 -68.79
C LEU A 18 1.74 32.40 -68.26
N ALA A 19 1.49 33.70 -68.17
CA ALA A 19 0.19 34.22 -67.72
C ALA A 19 -0.95 33.85 -68.68
N ALA A 20 -0.71 33.89 -70.00
CA ALA A 20 -1.72 33.54 -70.99
C ALA A 20 -2.06 32.04 -70.99
N ILE A 21 -1.10 31.19 -70.60
CA ILE A 21 -1.31 29.73 -70.44
C ILE A 21 -2.23 29.45 -69.25
N LEU A 22 -2.00 30.16 -68.12
CA LEU A 22 -2.80 30.01 -66.90
C LEU A 22 -4.23 30.53 -67.08
N ASP A 23 -4.42 31.67 -67.75
CA ASP A 23 -5.75 32.25 -67.99
C ASP A 23 -6.57 31.45 -69.02
N SER A 24 -5.92 30.64 -69.86
CA SER A 24 -6.57 29.78 -70.85
C SER A 24 -6.86 28.36 -70.36
N ASP A 25 -6.64 28.06 -69.08
CA ASP A 25 -6.94 26.75 -68.50
C ASP A 25 -8.45 26.56 -68.26
N VAL A 26 -9.21 26.49 -69.35
CA VAL A 26 -10.68 26.35 -69.33
C VAL A 26 -11.11 24.96 -68.85
N ASP A 27 -10.25 23.96 -69.06
CA ASP A 27 -10.50 22.56 -68.72
C ASP A 27 -9.96 22.16 -67.33
N GLY A 28 -9.37 23.11 -66.58
CA GLY A 28 -8.81 22.87 -65.25
C GLY A 28 -7.69 21.83 -65.24
N LEU A 29 -6.94 21.72 -66.33
CA LEU A 29 -5.88 20.73 -66.50
C LEU A 29 -4.65 21.05 -65.64
N LEU A 30 -4.47 22.32 -65.29
CA LEU A 30 -3.39 22.82 -64.44
C LEU A 30 -3.86 23.01 -62.99
N ASP A 31 -5.14 22.78 -62.70
CA ASP A 31 -5.63 22.70 -61.32
C ASP A 31 -4.98 21.51 -60.61
N ALA A 32 -4.33 21.80 -59.49
CA ALA A 32 -3.79 20.73 -58.65
C ALA A 32 -4.94 19.87 -58.14
N PRO A 33 -4.84 18.52 -58.19
CA PRO A 33 -5.89 17.66 -57.66
C PRO A 33 -6.15 18.02 -56.19
N GLU A 34 -7.43 18.10 -55.80
CA GLU A 34 -7.81 18.36 -54.41
C GLU A 34 -7.03 17.39 -53.51
N GLN A 35 -6.17 17.94 -52.65
CA GLN A 35 -5.41 17.12 -51.71
C GLN A 35 -6.42 16.36 -50.85
N PRO A 36 -6.33 15.03 -50.75
CA PRO A 36 -7.22 14.28 -49.88
C PRO A 36 -7.11 14.86 -48.47
N ALA A 37 -8.25 15.16 -47.86
CA ALA A 37 -8.33 15.75 -46.53
C ALA A 37 -7.34 15.02 -45.60
N ARG A 38 -6.45 15.79 -44.96
CA ARG A 38 -5.43 15.21 -44.08
C ARG A 38 -6.16 14.53 -42.93
N VAL A 39 -6.13 13.19 -42.90
CA VAL A 39 -6.72 12.41 -41.82
C VAL A 39 -6.21 12.96 -40.49
N SER A 40 -7.11 13.53 -39.70
CA SER A 40 -6.76 14.18 -38.46
C SER A 40 -6.33 13.13 -37.42
N ALA A 41 -5.74 13.57 -36.31
CA ALA A 41 -5.45 12.65 -35.22
C ALA A 41 -6.74 12.08 -34.60
N GLU A 42 -7.84 12.86 -34.64
CA GLU A 42 -9.16 12.48 -34.14
C GLU A 42 -9.82 11.43 -35.05
N ASP A 43 -9.78 11.58 -36.37
CA ASP A 43 -10.33 10.60 -37.31
C ASP A 43 -9.66 9.21 -37.16
N ARG A 44 -8.35 9.20 -36.88
CA ARG A 44 -7.61 7.95 -36.61
C ARG A 44 -8.03 7.32 -35.30
N LEU A 45 -8.33 8.13 -34.29
CA LEU A 45 -8.78 7.67 -32.97
C LEU A 45 -10.19 7.08 -33.06
N GLU A 46 -11.11 7.75 -33.74
CA GLU A 46 -12.48 7.29 -33.96
C GLU A 46 -12.50 5.96 -34.72
N ARG A 47 -11.77 5.85 -35.84
CA ARG A 47 -11.65 4.60 -36.59
C ARG A 47 -11.08 3.47 -35.73
N ALA A 48 -10.07 3.74 -34.92
CA ALA A 48 -9.48 2.76 -34.04
C ALA A 48 -10.46 2.28 -32.96
N PHE A 49 -11.33 3.15 -32.46
CA PHE A 49 -12.37 2.79 -31.50
C PHE A 49 -13.50 1.99 -32.14
N LEU A 50 -13.92 2.32 -33.36
CA LEU A 50 -14.92 1.55 -34.10
C LEU A 50 -14.46 0.09 -34.36
N GLU A 51 -13.17 -0.13 -34.64
CA GLU A 51 -12.61 -1.49 -34.73
C GLU A 51 -12.76 -2.28 -33.42
N ILE A 52 -12.68 -1.61 -32.26
CA ILE A 52 -12.88 -2.23 -30.94
C ILE A 52 -14.36 -2.53 -30.71
N VAL A 53 -15.26 -1.62 -31.09
CA VAL A 53 -16.72 -1.79 -31.03
C VAL A 53 -17.16 -2.97 -31.91
N ASP A 54 -16.63 -3.08 -33.13
CA ASP A 54 -16.92 -4.20 -34.03
C ASP A 54 -16.39 -5.53 -33.47
N PHE A 55 -15.20 -5.54 -32.84
CA PHE A 55 -14.70 -6.73 -32.16
C PHE A 55 -15.67 -7.19 -31.06
N ARG A 56 -16.17 -6.26 -30.22
CA ARG A 56 -17.16 -6.59 -29.19
C ARG A 56 -18.46 -7.10 -29.81
N ARG A 57 -18.91 -6.52 -30.93
CA ARG A 57 -20.11 -6.93 -31.65
C ARG A 57 -20.01 -8.37 -32.19
N VAL A 58 -18.84 -8.77 -32.69
CA VAL A 58 -18.62 -10.11 -33.25
C VAL A 58 -18.36 -11.16 -32.17
N HIS A 59 -17.57 -10.83 -31.14
CA HIS A 59 -17.10 -11.80 -30.16
C HIS A 59 -17.85 -11.79 -28.83
N GLY A 60 -18.71 -10.80 -28.59
CA GLY A 60 -19.46 -10.64 -27.33
C GLY A 60 -18.60 -10.33 -26.11
N ARG A 61 -17.30 -10.11 -26.28
CA ARG A 61 -16.33 -9.82 -25.21
C ARG A 61 -15.43 -8.64 -25.55
N VAL A 62 -14.89 -8.00 -24.52
CA VAL A 62 -13.93 -6.90 -24.65
C VAL A 62 -12.56 -7.46 -25.08
N PRO A 63 -11.83 -6.82 -26.01
CA PRO A 63 -10.52 -7.31 -26.42
C PRO A 63 -9.50 -7.18 -25.28
N SER A 64 -8.73 -8.24 -25.03
CA SER A 64 -7.73 -8.29 -23.95
C SER A 64 -6.30 -8.05 -24.46
N SER A 65 -5.53 -7.22 -23.77
CA SER A 65 -4.10 -6.96 -24.06
C SER A 65 -3.16 -8.09 -23.64
N THR A 66 -3.65 -9.08 -22.88
CA THR A 66 -2.85 -10.22 -22.38
C THR A 66 -3.00 -11.47 -23.25
N THR A 67 -3.89 -11.44 -24.25
CA THR A 67 -4.18 -12.60 -25.10
C THR A 67 -3.02 -12.93 -26.06
N ARG A 68 -2.83 -14.23 -26.37
CA ARG A 68 -1.80 -14.72 -27.31
C ARG A 68 -2.10 -14.39 -28.78
N ASN A 69 -3.35 -14.04 -29.11
CA ASN A 69 -3.75 -13.61 -30.44
C ASN A 69 -3.27 -12.17 -30.69
N ILE A 70 -2.42 -12.00 -31.71
CA ILE A 70 -1.80 -10.71 -32.04
C ILE A 70 -2.85 -9.66 -32.43
N ALA A 71 -3.92 -10.04 -33.12
CA ALA A 71 -4.96 -9.11 -33.57
C ALA A 71 -5.76 -8.56 -32.38
N GLU A 72 -6.22 -9.46 -31.49
CA GLU A 72 -6.95 -9.09 -30.28
C GLU A 72 -6.08 -8.27 -29.32
N ARG A 73 -4.83 -8.70 -29.11
CA ARG A 73 -3.89 -7.98 -28.25
C ARG A 73 -3.66 -6.54 -28.69
N LYS A 74 -3.59 -6.29 -30.00
CA LYS A 74 -3.46 -4.92 -30.54
C LYS A 74 -4.69 -4.08 -30.22
N LEU A 75 -5.89 -4.65 -30.32
CA LEU A 75 -7.13 -3.96 -29.98
C LEU A 75 -7.25 -3.70 -28.48
N GLY A 76 -6.89 -4.68 -27.64
CA GLY A 76 -6.86 -4.53 -26.18
C GLY A 76 -5.89 -3.45 -25.73
N ALA A 77 -4.65 -3.44 -26.24
CA ALA A 77 -3.67 -2.41 -25.90
C ALA A 77 -4.11 -1.00 -26.35
N ARG A 78 -4.88 -0.88 -27.45
CA ARG A 78 -5.48 0.39 -27.87
C ARG A 78 -6.59 0.82 -26.91
N LEU A 79 -7.46 -0.09 -26.50
CA LEU A 79 -8.50 0.19 -25.52
C LEU A 79 -7.89 0.66 -24.19
N ASP A 80 -6.87 -0.03 -23.69
CA ASP A 80 -6.13 0.36 -22.48
C ASP A 80 -5.57 1.80 -22.59
N GLY A 81 -5.01 2.13 -23.77
CA GLY A 81 -4.48 3.47 -24.05
C GLY A 81 -5.55 4.57 -24.23
N ILE A 82 -6.81 4.19 -24.51
CA ILE A 82 -7.95 5.11 -24.52
C ILE A 82 -8.43 5.31 -23.08
N LEU A 83 -8.60 4.24 -22.31
CA LEU A 83 -9.04 4.27 -20.91
C LEU A 83 -8.06 5.03 -20.00
N ALA A 84 -6.77 5.06 -20.34
CA ALA A 84 -5.76 5.82 -19.61
C ALA A 84 -5.84 7.36 -19.81
N ASN A 85 -6.63 7.87 -20.77
CA ASN A 85 -6.70 9.29 -21.07
C ASN A 85 -8.15 9.81 -21.15
N ALA A 86 -8.53 10.63 -20.17
CA ALA A 86 -9.88 11.20 -20.04
C ALA A 86 -10.32 12.04 -21.26
N ASP A 87 -9.42 12.75 -21.92
CA ASP A 87 -9.76 13.56 -23.10
C ASP A 87 -10.19 12.68 -24.28
N ARG A 88 -9.55 11.52 -24.43
CA ARG A 88 -9.90 10.53 -25.46
C ARG A 88 -11.22 9.84 -25.16
N ILE A 89 -11.49 9.55 -23.88
CA ILE A 89 -12.77 9.01 -23.41
C ILE A 89 -13.89 9.98 -23.77
N ALA A 90 -13.74 11.27 -23.45
CA ALA A 90 -14.75 12.30 -23.72
C ALA A 90 -15.01 12.46 -25.24
N ALA A 91 -13.96 12.44 -26.07
CA ALA A 91 -14.10 12.54 -27.52
C ALA A 91 -14.82 11.32 -28.15
N LEU A 92 -14.62 10.12 -27.58
CA LEU A 92 -15.16 8.87 -28.10
C LEU A 92 -16.49 8.45 -27.47
N GLN A 93 -16.91 9.12 -26.39
CA GLN A 93 -18.17 8.86 -25.69
C GLN A 93 -19.41 8.79 -26.62
N PRO A 94 -19.56 9.63 -27.67
CA PRO A 94 -20.70 9.56 -28.59
C PRO A 94 -20.72 8.29 -29.46
N LEU A 95 -19.58 7.62 -29.62
CA LEU A 95 -19.42 6.42 -30.45
C LEU A 95 -19.52 5.13 -29.61
N ASP A 96 -19.63 5.22 -28.29
CA ASP A 96 -19.68 4.07 -27.39
C ASP A 96 -21.09 3.49 -27.31
N GLU A 97 -21.40 2.55 -28.21
CA GLU A 97 -22.67 1.81 -28.22
C GLU A 97 -22.84 0.86 -27.03
N PHE A 98 -21.74 0.57 -26.33
CA PHE A 98 -21.58 -0.67 -25.58
C PHE A 98 -21.15 -0.46 -24.13
N GLY A 99 -20.93 0.80 -23.73
CA GLY A 99 -20.45 1.17 -22.39
C GLY A 99 -19.01 0.74 -22.13
N LEU A 100 -18.19 0.62 -23.18
CA LEU A 100 -16.78 0.24 -23.08
C LEU A 100 -15.92 1.30 -22.39
N LEU A 101 -16.36 2.56 -22.42
CA LEU A 101 -15.64 3.71 -21.89
C LEU A 101 -16.16 4.16 -20.52
N ALA A 102 -17.23 3.53 -20.02
CA ALA A 102 -17.76 3.81 -18.70
C ALA A 102 -16.79 3.31 -17.62
N PRO A 103 -16.57 4.07 -16.53
CA PRO A 103 -15.80 3.57 -15.40
C PRO A 103 -16.51 2.33 -14.83
N PRO A 104 -15.76 1.29 -14.39
CA PRO A 104 -16.36 0.13 -13.76
C PRO A 104 -17.15 0.56 -12.52
N GLU A 105 -18.34 -0.02 -12.35
CA GLU A 105 -19.13 0.19 -11.14
C GLU A 105 -18.31 -0.24 -9.91
N SER A 106 -18.37 0.55 -8.84
CA SER A 106 -17.73 0.17 -7.59
C SER A 106 -18.44 -1.07 -7.04
N PRO A 107 -17.72 -2.14 -6.66
CA PRO A 107 -18.34 -3.32 -6.05
C PRO A 107 -19.11 -2.90 -4.80
N GLU A 108 -20.31 -3.47 -4.61
CA GLU A 108 -21.18 -3.14 -3.48
C GLU A 108 -20.64 -3.76 -2.18
N SER A 109 -19.78 -4.78 -2.28
CA SER A 109 -19.19 -5.47 -1.14
C SER A 109 -17.79 -6.02 -1.42
N LEU A 110 -17.07 -6.36 -0.35
CA LEU A 110 -15.78 -7.06 -0.45
C LEU A 110 -15.93 -8.46 -1.04
N ASP A 111 -17.04 -9.16 -0.74
CA ASP A 111 -17.26 -10.52 -1.24
C ASP A 111 -17.45 -10.51 -2.77
N GLU A 112 -18.17 -9.52 -3.31
CA GLU A 112 -18.33 -9.34 -4.76
C GLU A 112 -17.00 -9.04 -5.47
N LEU A 113 -16.14 -8.21 -4.86
CA LEU A 113 -14.81 -7.90 -5.40
C LEU A 113 -13.88 -9.12 -5.42
N LEU A 114 -14.04 -10.02 -4.45
CA LEU A 114 -13.19 -11.22 -4.32
C LEU A 114 -13.69 -12.36 -5.23
N ASP A 115 -15.00 -12.50 -5.42
CA ASP A 115 -15.60 -13.52 -6.29
C ASP A 115 -15.41 -13.20 -7.78
N SER A 116 -15.23 -11.93 -8.15
CA SER A 116 -15.15 -11.56 -9.56
C SER A 116 -13.82 -11.94 -10.22
N ASP A 117 -12.75 -12.29 -9.46
CA ASP A 117 -11.34 -12.53 -9.86
C ASP A 117 -11.02 -12.54 -11.37
N ASP A 118 -11.32 -11.44 -12.07
CA ASP A 118 -11.29 -11.35 -13.54
C ASP A 118 -9.86 -11.44 -14.08
N LEU A 119 -8.90 -11.20 -13.20
CA LEU A 119 -7.47 -11.17 -13.47
C LEU A 119 -6.79 -12.46 -13.02
N ASP A 120 -7.53 -13.43 -12.47
CA ASP A 120 -7.01 -14.72 -11.95
C ASP A 120 -5.80 -14.52 -11.03
N LEU A 121 -5.86 -13.47 -10.20
CA LEU A 121 -4.75 -13.04 -9.35
C LEU A 121 -4.76 -13.75 -7.99
N LEU A 122 -5.93 -14.23 -7.57
CA LEU A 122 -6.10 -14.88 -6.26
C LEU A 122 -5.91 -16.40 -6.34
N GLY A 123 -5.78 -16.95 -7.55
CA GLY A 123 -5.37 -18.33 -7.77
C GLY A 123 -3.96 -18.60 -7.27
N ASP A 124 -3.80 -19.51 -6.32
CA ASP A 124 -2.47 -19.95 -5.85
C ASP A 124 -1.88 -21.04 -6.77
N GLU A 125 -1.66 -20.72 -8.04
CA GLU A 125 -1.01 -21.65 -8.99
C GLU A 125 0.45 -21.94 -8.63
N SER A 126 1.09 -21.02 -7.89
CA SER A 126 2.51 -21.10 -7.55
C SER A 126 2.81 -21.83 -6.24
N GLY A 127 1.78 -22.18 -5.46
CA GLY A 127 1.95 -22.75 -4.12
C GLY A 127 2.58 -21.77 -3.13
N LEU A 128 2.47 -20.47 -3.36
CA LEU A 128 3.02 -19.42 -2.49
C LEU A 128 2.34 -19.45 -1.11
N LEU A 129 1.09 -19.89 -1.03
CA LEU A 129 0.37 -20.04 0.23
C LEU A 129 0.60 -21.42 0.87
N ASP A 130 1.30 -22.34 0.19
CA ASP A 130 1.65 -23.64 0.74
C ASP A 130 2.84 -23.53 1.72
N LEU A 131 2.51 -23.39 3.00
CA LEU A 131 3.49 -23.32 4.08
C LEU A 131 3.94 -24.70 4.58
N SER A 132 3.50 -25.81 3.98
CA SER A 132 3.81 -27.18 4.43
C SER A 132 5.30 -27.52 4.36
N GLY A 133 6.04 -26.90 3.43
CA GLY A 133 7.48 -27.11 3.24
C GLY A 133 8.36 -26.24 4.12
N LEU A 134 7.81 -25.25 4.83
CA LEU A 134 8.60 -24.42 5.72
C LEU A 134 9.00 -25.22 6.97
N PRO A 135 10.25 -25.09 7.46
CA PRO A 135 10.66 -25.73 8.69
C PRO A 135 9.71 -25.28 9.80
N ALA A 136 9.01 -26.23 10.42
CA ALA A 136 8.06 -25.96 11.48
C ALA A 136 8.70 -24.97 12.47
N ARG A 137 8.10 -23.77 12.57
CA ARG A 137 8.54 -22.74 13.51
C ARG A 137 8.78 -23.45 14.83
N ARG A 138 10.03 -23.43 15.31
CA ARG A 138 10.46 -24.12 16.54
C ARG A 138 9.38 -23.89 17.58
N GLN A 139 8.53 -24.90 17.83
CA GLN A 139 7.61 -24.84 18.94
C GLN A 139 8.54 -24.75 20.13
N VAL A 140 8.64 -23.54 20.70
CA VAL A 140 9.21 -23.37 22.01
C VAL A 140 8.35 -24.28 22.86
N HIS A 141 8.88 -25.45 23.22
CA HIS A 141 8.17 -26.41 24.04
C HIS A 141 7.58 -25.63 25.20
N ASP A 142 6.25 -25.54 25.19
CA ASP A 142 5.47 -25.00 26.29
C ASP A 142 5.81 -25.89 27.46
N SER A 143 6.75 -25.43 28.28
CA SER A 143 7.21 -26.14 29.47
C SER A 143 6.15 -25.97 30.55
N GLY A 144 4.94 -26.47 30.27
CA GLY A 144 3.77 -26.61 31.16
C GLY A 144 3.24 -25.37 31.87
N LYS A 145 3.96 -24.24 31.82
CA LYS A 145 3.72 -22.98 32.52
C LYS A 145 4.41 -21.84 31.76
N ALA A 146 4.33 -21.80 30.43
CA ALA A 146 4.72 -20.60 29.71
C ALA A 146 3.85 -19.45 30.22
N ALA A 147 4.49 -18.38 30.70
CA ALA A 147 3.83 -17.20 31.22
C ALA A 147 3.08 -16.48 30.09
N ARG A 148 1.88 -16.96 29.78
CA ARG A 148 0.95 -16.28 28.87
C ARG A 148 0.39 -15.07 29.63
N ARG A 149 0.19 -13.97 28.92
CA ARG A 149 -0.47 -12.79 29.48
C ARG A 149 -1.93 -13.16 29.76
N GLU A 150 -2.32 -13.12 31.02
CA GLU A 150 -3.70 -13.33 31.47
C GLU A 150 -4.31 -11.98 31.83
N LYS A 151 -5.65 -11.87 31.85
CA LYS A 151 -6.31 -10.65 32.33
C LYS A 151 -6.04 -10.51 33.83
N ALA A 152 -5.50 -9.36 34.24
CA ALA A 152 -5.18 -9.09 35.63
C ALA A 152 -6.47 -8.91 36.44
N ARG A 153 -6.66 -9.73 37.49
CA ARG A 153 -7.87 -9.67 38.33
C ARG A 153 -7.87 -8.45 39.26
N ASP A 154 -6.70 -7.99 39.66
CA ASP A 154 -6.51 -6.90 40.62
C ASP A 154 -6.06 -5.59 39.94
N PHE A 155 -6.29 -5.45 38.62
CA PHE A 155 -5.77 -4.32 37.84
C PHE A 155 -6.21 -2.95 38.38
N GLU A 156 -7.41 -2.84 38.94
CA GLU A 156 -7.94 -1.61 39.52
C GLU A 156 -7.02 -1.02 40.61
N THR A 157 -6.29 -1.87 41.34
CA THR A 157 -5.32 -1.44 42.36
C THR A 157 -4.04 -0.85 41.74
N PHE A 158 -3.65 -1.35 40.56
CA PHE A 158 -2.39 -0.98 39.90
C PHE A 158 -2.58 0.12 38.84
N GLU A 159 -3.78 0.28 38.29
CA GLU A 159 -4.14 1.34 37.34
C GLU A 159 -3.73 2.76 37.81
N PRO A 160 -4.02 3.19 39.05
CA PRO A 160 -3.61 4.52 39.50
C PRO A 160 -2.08 4.71 39.53
N LEU A 161 -1.31 3.63 39.78
CA LEU A 161 0.15 3.69 39.78
C LEU A 161 0.71 3.97 38.38
N PHE A 162 0.16 3.32 37.35
CA PHE A 162 0.54 3.60 35.96
C PHE A 162 0.17 5.03 35.56
N ARG A 163 -1.04 5.49 35.92
CA ARG A 163 -1.47 6.87 35.65
C ARG A 163 -0.56 7.90 36.32
N GLN A 164 -0.17 7.64 37.58
CA GLN A 164 0.78 8.49 38.30
C GLN A 164 2.15 8.51 37.61
N LYS A 165 2.69 7.34 37.21
CA LYS A 165 3.99 7.29 36.52
C LYS A 165 3.97 7.96 35.15
N HIS A 166 2.87 7.88 34.42
CA HIS A 166 2.67 8.66 33.18
C HIS A 166 2.62 10.16 33.42
N ALA A 167 1.99 10.61 34.53
CA ALA A 167 2.02 12.01 34.93
C ALA A 167 3.44 12.47 35.28
N GLU A 168 4.16 11.69 36.11
CA GLU A 168 5.55 11.98 36.49
C GLU A 168 6.50 12.00 35.29
N LEU A 169 6.31 11.13 34.30
CA LEU A 169 7.07 11.13 33.05
C LEU A 169 6.78 12.38 32.20
N ARG A 170 5.53 12.86 32.19
CA ARG A 170 5.13 14.08 31.46
C ARG A 170 5.65 15.34 32.14
N GLU A 171 5.64 15.36 33.47
CA GLU A 171 6.15 16.45 34.31
C GLU A 171 7.69 16.46 34.39
N GLY A 172 8.36 15.40 33.92
CA GLY A 172 9.81 15.25 33.96
C GLY A 172 10.36 14.84 35.33
N ALA A 173 9.49 14.57 36.30
CA ALA A 173 9.83 14.04 37.62
C ALA A 173 10.37 12.59 37.56
N SER A 174 9.98 11.83 36.54
CA SER A 174 10.53 10.51 36.21
C SER A 174 11.19 10.54 34.82
N LYS A 175 12.23 9.71 34.61
CA LYS A 175 12.96 9.58 33.34
C LYS A 175 13.01 8.12 32.90
N LEU A 176 12.93 7.91 31.58
CA LEU A 176 13.15 6.62 30.94
C LEU A 176 14.63 6.47 30.61
N LEU A 177 15.30 5.49 31.22
CA LEU A 177 16.68 5.14 30.90
C LEU A 177 16.75 3.76 30.23
N PRO A 178 17.77 3.50 29.39
CA PRO A 178 18.02 2.16 28.88
C PRO A 178 18.16 1.16 30.03
N TYR A 179 17.62 -0.05 29.86
CA TYR A 179 17.69 -1.10 30.87
C TYR A 179 19.15 -1.43 31.25
N PRO A 180 19.57 -1.18 32.51
CA PRO A 180 20.97 -1.32 32.93
C PRO A 180 21.35 -2.77 33.29
N GLY A 181 20.37 -3.64 33.59
CA GLY A 181 20.62 -5.06 33.87
C GLY A 181 19.72 -5.67 34.96
N MET A 182 19.86 -6.98 35.14
CA MET A 182 18.95 -7.80 35.98
C MET A 182 18.99 -7.46 37.48
N ALA A 183 19.99 -6.73 37.95
CA ALA A 183 20.08 -6.26 39.33
C ALA A 183 19.00 -5.22 39.67
N HIS A 184 18.49 -4.50 38.67
CA HIS A 184 17.48 -3.46 38.86
C HIS A 184 16.04 -4.00 38.78
N ILE A 185 15.86 -5.28 38.44
CA ILE A 185 14.56 -5.93 38.49
C ILE A 185 14.25 -6.28 39.95
N ALA A 186 13.61 -5.36 40.64
CA ALA A 186 13.14 -5.48 42.01
C ALA A 186 11.63 -5.25 42.08
N GLU A 187 11.03 -5.63 43.21
CA GLU A 187 9.64 -5.31 43.53
C GLU A 187 9.41 -3.79 43.51
N GLY A 188 8.29 -3.34 42.95
CA GLY A 188 7.96 -1.92 42.84
C GLY A 188 8.61 -1.20 41.65
N ALA A 189 9.47 -1.86 40.88
CA ALA A 189 10.12 -1.25 39.73
C ALA A 189 9.21 -1.20 38.50
N PHE A 190 9.35 -0.13 37.72
CA PHE A 190 8.63 0.09 36.47
C PHE A 190 9.57 -0.01 35.28
N PHE A 191 9.13 -0.70 34.23
CA PHE A 191 9.85 -0.84 32.97
C PHE A 191 8.93 -0.60 31.80
N VAL A 192 9.50 -0.32 30.62
CA VAL A 192 8.77 -0.23 29.36
C VAL A 192 9.32 -1.29 28.42
N LEU A 193 8.43 -2.17 27.93
CA LEU A 193 8.74 -3.25 27.02
C LEU A 193 7.84 -3.15 25.78
N ASN A 194 8.41 -3.00 24.58
CA ASN A 194 7.67 -2.78 23.33
C ASN A 194 6.64 -1.63 23.42
N GLY A 195 6.98 -0.54 24.10
CA GLY A 195 6.08 0.61 24.29
C GLY A 195 4.95 0.41 25.29
N VAL A 196 4.88 -0.74 25.97
CA VAL A 196 3.91 -1.00 27.04
C VAL A 196 4.61 -0.94 28.39
N MET A 197 4.09 -0.15 29.33
CA MET A 197 4.63 -0.09 30.69
C MET A 197 4.27 -1.36 31.47
N LEU A 198 5.23 -1.85 32.26
CA LEU A 198 5.08 -2.97 33.16
C LEU A 198 5.54 -2.60 34.57
N PHE A 199 4.90 -3.20 35.56
CA PHE A 199 5.16 -3.05 36.97
C PHE A 199 5.44 -4.42 37.59
N VAL A 200 6.51 -4.51 38.38
CA VAL A 200 6.85 -5.73 39.13
C VAL A 200 6.13 -5.69 40.47
N ALA A 201 4.99 -6.38 40.56
CA ALA A 201 4.14 -6.37 41.76
C ALA A 201 4.70 -7.22 42.90
N GLU A 202 5.33 -8.36 42.59
CA GLU A 202 5.86 -9.27 43.60
C GLU A 202 7.05 -10.06 43.02
N VAL A 203 8.10 -10.25 43.84
CA VAL A 203 9.21 -11.16 43.56
C VAL A 203 9.02 -12.41 44.39
N GLY A 204 8.62 -13.50 43.75
CA GLY A 204 8.42 -14.81 44.38
C GLY A 204 9.72 -15.48 44.81
N GLU A 205 9.58 -16.61 45.51
CA GLU A 205 10.68 -17.33 46.12
C GLU A 205 11.76 -17.79 45.13
N VAL A 206 12.98 -17.92 45.66
CA VAL A 206 14.13 -18.41 44.93
C VAL A 206 14.06 -19.93 44.77
N GLU A 207 13.78 -20.40 43.56
CA GLU A 207 13.94 -21.81 43.19
C GLU A 207 15.38 -22.07 42.72
N TYR A 208 16.10 -22.94 43.42
CA TYR A 208 17.40 -23.44 42.96
C TYR A 208 17.21 -24.72 42.15
N LYS A 209 17.38 -24.64 40.83
CA LYS A 209 17.39 -25.83 39.99
C LYS A 209 18.83 -26.25 39.73
N LYS A 210 19.22 -27.42 40.26
CA LYS A 210 20.46 -28.10 39.87
C LYS A 210 20.27 -28.67 38.47
N THR A 211 20.94 -28.07 37.48
CA THR A 211 21.20 -28.73 36.19
C THR A 211 22.57 -29.38 36.27
N THR A 212 22.81 -30.47 35.52
CA THR A 212 24.06 -31.27 35.49
C THR A 212 25.37 -30.48 35.35
N VAL A 213 25.31 -29.20 34.95
CA VAL A 213 26.48 -28.34 34.66
C VAL A 213 26.52 -27.03 35.49
N ARG A 214 25.40 -26.51 36.01
CA ARG A 214 25.34 -25.28 36.82
C ARG A 214 24.08 -25.23 37.70
N GLU A 215 24.21 -24.63 38.87
CA GLU A 215 23.07 -24.21 39.70
C GLU A 215 22.49 -22.92 39.11
N ASN A 216 21.23 -22.98 38.66
CA ASN A 216 20.54 -21.80 38.15
C ASN A 216 19.52 -21.33 39.19
N LYS A 217 19.74 -20.11 39.69
CA LYS A 217 18.79 -19.38 40.54
C LYS A 217 17.62 -18.92 39.68
N ARG A 218 16.39 -19.32 40.00
CA ARG A 218 15.17 -18.90 39.30
C ARG A 218 14.21 -18.25 40.28
N GLU A 219 13.88 -16.98 40.05
CA GLU A 219 12.88 -16.24 40.83
C GLU A 219 11.71 -15.94 39.89
N ARG A 220 10.48 -16.25 40.33
CA ARG A 220 9.26 -15.92 39.59
C ARG A 220 8.82 -14.50 39.95
N LEU A 221 8.39 -13.73 38.97
CA LEU A 221 7.89 -12.37 39.12
C LEU A 221 6.42 -12.33 38.75
N ARG A 222 5.61 -11.61 39.53
CA ARG A 222 4.28 -11.18 39.10
C ARG A 222 4.42 -9.83 38.42
N CYS A 223 4.40 -9.82 37.09
CA CYS A 223 4.46 -8.60 36.30
C CYS A 223 3.07 -8.19 35.84
N VAL A 224 2.65 -6.97 36.15
CA VAL A 224 1.41 -6.37 35.67
C VAL A 224 1.74 -5.39 34.55
N PHE A 225 0.98 -5.41 33.47
CA PHE A 225 1.12 -4.51 32.32
C PHE A 225 0.01 -3.47 32.32
N GLU A 226 0.33 -2.29 31.81
CA GLU A 226 -0.61 -1.16 31.67
C GLU A 226 -1.87 -1.51 30.86
N ASN A 227 -1.79 -2.45 29.92
CA ASN A 227 -2.92 -2.90 29.11
C ASN A 227 -3.90 -3.84 29.86
N GLY A 228 -3.86 -3.89 31.20
CA GLY A 228 -4.74 -4.73 32.00
C GLY A 228 -4.38 -6.22 32.00
N THR A 229 -3.17 -6.59 31.58
CA THR A 229 -2.72 -8.00 31.59
C THR A 229 -1.66 -8.23 32.67
N GLU A 230 -1.62 -9.44 33.23
CA GLU A 230 -0.53 -9.88 34.12
C GLU A 230 0.15 -11.13 33.57
N SER A 231 1.40 -11.32 33.95
CA SER A 231 2.21 -12.47 33.54
C SER A 231 3.12 -12.90 34.68
N SER A 232 3.09 -14.19 35.01
CA SER A 232 4.02 -14.79 35.98
C SER A 232 5.29 -15.28 35.29
N MET A 233 6.30 -14.41 35.14
CA MET A 233 7.53 -14.73 34.38
C MET A 233 8.77 -14.83 35.27
N TYR A 234 9.77 -15.60 34.86
CA TYR A 234 11.05 -15.65 35.59
C TYR A 234 11.83 -14.34 35.41
N ARG A 235 12.55 -13.88 36.45
CA ARG A 235 13.39 -12.67 36.38
C ARG A 235 14.40 -12.71 35.24
N GLN A 236 15.03 -13.86 35.01
CA GLN A 236 15.93 -14.07 33.88
C GLN A 236 15.22 -13.90 32.52
N SER A 237 13.98 -14.36 32.41
CA SER A 237 13.20 -14.22 31.17
C SER A 237 12.80 -12.77 30.91
N LEU A 238 12.43 -12.03 31.96
CA LEU A 238 12.14 -10.59 31.84
C LEU A 238 13.41 -9.82 31.43
N GLY A 239 14.54 -10.13 32.06
CA GLY A 239 15.82 -9.50 31.75
C GLY A 239 16.27 -9.72 30.32
N ILE A 240 16.15 -10.94 29.79
CA ILE A 240 16.47 -11.23 28.38
C ILE A 240 15.55 -10.43 27.45
N ARG A 241 14.23 -10.40 27.70
CA ARG A 241 13.30 -9.62 26.87
C ARG A 241 13.59 -8.12 26.90
N LEU A 242 13.88 -7.55 28.08
CA LEU A 242 14.27 -6.14 28.20
C LEU A 242 15.59 -5.84 27.48
N SER A 243 16.54 -6.77 27.46
CA SER A 243 17.78 -6.60 26.70
C SER A 243 17.58 -6.74 25.18
N ASP A 244 16.83 -7.73 24.74
CA ASP A 244 16.61 -8.03 23.32
C ASP A 244 15.72 -6.98 22.63
N GLU A 245 14.70 -6.47 23.34
CA GLU A 245 13.70 -5.54 22.79
C GLU A 245 13.98 -4.07 23.15
N HIS A 246 15.22 -3.73 23.54
CA HIS A 246 15.62 -2.38 23.95
C HIS A 246 14.71 -1.75 25.02
N GLY A 247 14.34 -2.55 26.01
CA GLY A 247 13.51 -2.12 27.13
C GLY A 247 14.13 -0.97 27.93
N GLN A 248 13.25 -0.16 28.52
CA GLN A 248 13.63 0.99 29.34
C GLN A 248 13.21 0.77 30.80
N ILE A 249 13.96 1.35 31.73
CA ILE A 249 13.58 1.43 33.15
C ILE A 249 13.07 2.84 33.45
N VAL A 250 12.00 2.94 34.23
CA VAL A 250 11.49 4.21 34.73
C VAL A 250 12.17 4.49 36.06
N VAL A 251 12.99 5.54 36.12
CA VAL A 251 13.65 5.98 37.34
C VAL A 251 13.16 7.37 37.75
N PRO A 252 13.03 7.66 39.06
CA PRO A 252 12.84 9.03 39.53
C PRO A 252 14.03 9.90 39.08
N SER A 253 13.76 11.14 38.67
CA SER A 253 14.80 12.07 38.23
C SER A 253 15.65 12.61 39.39
N GLU A 254 15.09 12.69 40.62
CA GLU A 254 15.49 13.62 41.70
C GLU A 254 15.55 15.09 41.18
N ALA A 255 14.93 16.08 41.80
CA ALA A 255 14.73 16.34 43.22
C ALA A 255 13.28 16.74 43.58
N PRO A 256 12.90 16.63 44.87
CA PRO A 256 11.72 17.26 45.41
C PRO A 256 12.05 18.72 45.78
N GLU A 257 11.65 19.70 44.97
CA GLU A 257 11.51 21.07 45.46
C GLU A 257 10.16 21.18 46.19
N ILE A 258 10.20 20.84 47.48
CA ILE A 258 9.10 21.10 48.39
C ILE A 258 9.07 22.62 48.60
N PHE A 259 7.99 23.24 48.13
CA PHE A 259 7.61 24.65 48.21
C PHE A 259 8.26 25.43 49.36
N ALA A 260 9.13 26.37 49.01
CA ALA A 260 9.33 27.56 49.83
C ALA A 260 8.12 28.47 49.60
N GLU A 261 7.19 28.49 50.55
CA GLU A 261 6.37 29.65 50.90
C GLU A 261 5.41 29.27 52.04
N ASP A 262 5.87 29.48 53.28
CA ASP A 262 4.95 29.94 54.31
C ASP A 262 5.43 31.33 54.73
N THR A 263 4.81 32.32 54.09
CA THR A 263 5.05 33.73 54.36
C THR A 263 4.34 34.04 55.67
N VAL A 264 5.03 33.93 56.81
CA VAL A 264 4.51 34.48 58.06
C VAL A 264 4.69 36.00 58.01
N ARG A 265 3.68 36.64 57.42
CA ARG A 265 3.31 38.02 57.73
C ARG A 265 2.58 37.97 59.07
N ASP A 266 3.19 38.59 60.09
CA ASP A 266 2.57 39.32 61.22
C ASP A 266 3.74 39.65 62.17
N GLY A 267 4.06 40.89 62.55
CA GLY A 267 3.20 42.04 62.73
C GLY A 267 3.09 42.38 64.22
N LEU A 268 4.18 42.84 64.87
CA LEU A 268 4.21 43.98 65.81
C LEU A 268 5.64 44.31 66.26
#